data_AF-A0A7S1L8D1-F1
#
_entry.id   AF-A0A7S1L8D1-F1
#
_cell.length_a   1.000
_cell.length_b   1.000
_cell.length_c   1.000
_cell.angle_alpha   90.00
_cell.angle_beta   90.00
_cell.angle_gamma   90.00
#
_symmetry.space_group_name_H-M   'P 1'
#
loop_
_entity.id
_entity.type
_entity.pdbx_description
1 polymer ?
#
loop_
_entity_poly.entity_id
_entity_poly.type
_entity_poly.pdbx_seq_one_letter_code
_entity_poly.pdbx_strand_id
1 'polypeptide(L)'
;MADNGALPMNEVVTKVLEGFQDPRFLGEVEILVNTNINLFAVANLDGGQPIEWTMQHKKYKKLYEDQLQKSLDANGADVTEFMSYLEQCQNAYGSDPNFQNLMTTLTNSEDYNSFLQVMFQAVRENWEPDPAAPAVSAGYQLHDVDVVVPDQVFPGMAMQIEYLGMIHQVMVPEGFTPGMTLRVQLQVPAAAA
;
A
#
# COMPACT_ATOMS: atom_id res chain seq x y z
N MET A 1 31.44 11.76 27.72
CA MET A 1 30.65 10.88 26.83
C MET A 1 29.63 10.22 27.72
N ALA A 2 28.41 10.75 27.76
CA ALA A 2 27.34 10.19 28.59
C ALA A 2 26.93 8.86 27.94
N ASP A 3 27.20 7.79 28.67
CA ASP A 3 26.66 6.46 28.40
C ASP A 3 25.13 6.61 28.48
N ASN A 4 24.48 6.69 27.32
CA ASN A 4 23.04 6.90 27.22
C ASN A 4 22.41 5.56 27.60
N GLY A 5 22.22 5.34 28.90
CA GLY A 5 21.69 4.12 29.51
C GLY A 5 20.24 3.86 29.11
N ALA A 6 20.03 3.59 27.82
CA ALA A 6 18.78 3.13 27.28
C ALA A 6 18.48 1.79 27.95
N LEU A 7 17.38 1.75 28.70
CA LEU A 7 16.85 0.51 29.27
C LEU A 7 16.68 -0.49 28.12
N PRO A 8 17.09 -1.76 28.29
CA PRO A 8 16.95 -2.76 27.24
C PRO A 8 15.48 -2.87 26.81
N MET A 9 15.25 -3.02 25.51
CA MET A 9 13.92 -3.21 24.95
C MET A 9 13.29 -4.46 25.55
N ASN A 10 11.98 -4.40 25.82
CA ASN A 10 11.24 -5.52 26.37
C ASN A 10 11.40 -6.75 25.45
N GLU A 11 11.68 -7.92 26.05
CA GLU A 11 11.94 -9.16 25.32
C GLU A 11 10.81 -9.53 24.36
N VAL A 12 9.55 -9.33 24.77
CA VAL A 12 8.37 -9.58 23.91
C VAL A 12 8.40 -8.68 22.68
N VAL A 13 8.68 -7.39 22.84
CA VAL A 13 8.75 -6.43 21.71
C VAL A 13 9.90 -6.78 20.78
N THR A 14 11.07 -7.16 21.33
CA THR A 14 12.20 -7.65 20.54
C THR A 14 11.83 -8.89 19.73
N LYS A 15 11.10 -9.83 20.32
CA LYS A 15 10.67 -11.06 19.63
C LYS A 15 9.61 -10.81 18.56
N VAL A 16 8.70 -9.86 18.79
CA VAL A 16 7.76 -9.41 17.76
C VAL A 16 8.52 -8.74 16.61
N LEU A 17 9.50 -7.88 16.89
CA LEU A 17 10.35 -7.28 15.85
C LEU A 17 11.06 -8.36 15.02
N GLU A 18 11.70 -9.34 15.68
CA GLU A 18 12.33 -10.48 15.00
C GLU A 18 11.33 -11.26 14.15
N GLY A 19 10.11 -11.48 14.66
CA GLY A 19 9.05 -12.18 13.94
C GLY A 19 8.60 -11.46 12.68
N PHE A 20 8.49 -10.13 12.71
CA PHE A 20 8.11 -9.32 11.54
C PHE A 20 9.26 -9.16 10.54
N GLN A 21 10.50 -9.42 10.97
CA GLN A 21 11.68 -9.51 10.11
C GLN A 21 11.94 -10.93 9.58
N ASP A 22 11.10 -11.94 9.92
CA ASP A 22 11.25 -13.30 9.41
C ASP A 22 11.13 -13.29 7.88
N PRO A 23 12.16 -13.72 7.13
CA PRO A 23 12.13 -13.72 5.66
C PRO A 23 10.96 -14.50 5.07
N ARG A 24 10.46 -15.53 5.77
CA ARG A 24 9.30 -16.30 5.32
C ARG A 24 8.02 -15.46 5.38
N PHE A 25 7.83 -14.74 6.48
CA PHE A 25 6.69 -13.84 6.65
C PHE A 25 6.73 -12.71 5.61
N LEU A 26 7.89 -12.08 5.44
CA LEU A 26 8.07 -11.04 4.42
C LEU A 26 7.79 -11.57 3.01
N GLY A 27 8.23 -12.79 2.71
CA GLY A 27 7.92 -13.45 1.44
C GLY A 27 6.41 -13.72 1.25
N GLU A 28 5.68 -14.09 2.30
CA GLU A 28 4.22 -14.26 2.23
C GLU A 28 3.49 -12.92 1.99
N VAL A 29 3.93 -11.83 2.64
CA VAL A 29 3.43 -10.47 2.39
C VAL A 29 3.69 -10.07 0.94
N GLU A 30 4.92 -10.25 0.47
CA GLU A 30 5.32 -9.91 -0.90
C GLU A 30 4.51 -10.69 -1.93
N ILE A 31 4.33 -12.01 -1.74
CA ILE A 31 3.49 -12.84 -2.62
C ILE A 31 2.05 -12.31 -2.65
N LEU A 32 1.48 -11.97 -1.49
CA LEU A 32 0.13 -11.43 -1.41
C LEU A 32 0.01 -10.11 -2.18
N VAL A 33 0.96 -9.19 -1.99
CA VAL A 33 0.98 -7.90 -2.68
C VAL A 33 1.12 -8.11 -4.19
N ASN A 34 2.15 -8.84 -4.62
CA ASN A 34 2.48 -9.05 -6.04
C ASN A 34 1.37 -9.77 -6.81
N THR A 35 0.71 -10.76 -6.18
CA THR A 35 -0.41 -11.48 -6.81
C THR A 35 -1.62 -10.58 -7.06
N ASN A 36 -1.75 -9.48 -6.31
CA ASN A 36 -2.90 -8.58 -6.39
C ASN A 36 -2.61 -7.27 -7.15
N ILE A 37 -1.41 -7.04 -7.67
CA ILE A 37 -1.05 -5.76 -8.33
C ILE A 37 -2.07 -5.34 -9.40
N ASN A 38 -2.43 -6.27 -10.30
CA ASN A 38 -3.39 -5.98 -11.38
C ASN A 38 -4.78 -5.59 -10.87
N LEU A 39 -5.17 -6.05 -9.68
CA LEU A 39 -6.44 -5.71 -9.06
C LEU A 39 -6.48 -4.24 -8.62
N PHE A 40 -5.33 -3.65 -8.28
CA PHE A 40 -5.21 -2.26 -7.84
C PHE A 40 -4.79 -1.30 -8.97
N ALA A 41 -4.38 -1.83 -10.12
CA ALA A 41 -4.02 -1.07 -11.32
C ALA A 41 -5.24 -0.67 -12.19
N VAL A 42 -6.34 -0.24 -11.57
CA VAL A 42 -7.60 0.16 -12.26
C VAL A 42 -8.01 1.57 -11.88
N ALA A 43 -8.59 2.30 -12.84
CA ALA A 43 -9.14 3.63 -12.61
C ALA A 43 -10.57 3.54 -12.05
N ASN A 44 -10.85 4.37 -11.05
CA ASN A 44 -12.18 4.52 -10.46
C ASN A 44 -12.79 5.86 -10.90
N LEU A 45 -14.07 5.88 -11.27
CA LEU A 45 -14.72 7.06 -11.86
C LEU A 45 -15.42 7.94 -10.82
N ASP A 46 -15.89 7.33 -9.73
CA ASP A 46 -16.74 7.95 -8.71
C ASP A 46 -16.06 8.03 -7.33
N GLY A 47 -14.76 7.70 -7.27
CA GLY A 47 -14.03 7.50 -6.02
C GLY A 47 -14.48 6.25 -5.25
N GLY A 48 -15.43 5.48 -5.79
CA GLY A 48 -15.78 4.17 -5.29
C GLY A 48 -14.64 3.19 -5.49
N GLN A 49 -14.51 2.24 -4.59
CA GLN A 49 -13.45 1.25 -4.64
C GLN A 49 -14.03 -0.15 -4.80
N PRO A 50 -13.40 -1.02 -5.62
CA PRO A 50 -13.85 -2.41 -5.79
C PRO A 50 -13.96 -3.15 -4.45
N ILE A 51 -15.01 -3.96 -4.29
CA ILE A 51 -15.21 -4.73 -3.06
C ILE A 51 -14.06 -5.71 -2.81
N GLU A 52 -13.43 -6.17 -3.89
CA GLU A 52 -12.26 -7.02 -3.88
C GLU A 52 -11.09 -6.37 -3.14
N TRP A 53 -10.92 -5.03 -3.19
CA TRP A 53 -9.87 -4.33 -2.45
C TRP A 53 -10.05 -4.49 -0.95
N THR A 54 -11.30 -4.34 -0.47
CA THR A 54 -11.64 -4.59 0.94
C THR A 54 -11.40 -6.05 1.32
N MET A 55 -11.67 -7.00 0.42
CA MET A 55 -11.38 -8.42 0.66
C MET A 55 -9.88 -8.70 0.77
N GLN A 56 -9.04 -8.06 -0.05
CA GLN A 56 -7.59 -8.22 0.07
C GLN A 56 -7.05 -7.56 1.34
N HIS A 57 -7.58 -6.40 1.74
CA HIS A 57 -7.21 -5.77 3.01
C HIS A 57 -7.46 -6.69 4.21
N LYS A 58 -8.61 -7.37 4.24
CA LYS A 58 -8.91 -8.37 5.29
C LYS A 58 -7.92 -9.52 5.33
N LYS A 59 -7.45 -10.01 4.17
CA LYS A 59 -6.42 -11.07 4.11
C LYS A 59 -5.07 -10.55 4.59
N TYR A 60 -4.70 -9.35 4.14
CA TYR A 60 -3.46 -8.67 4.54
C TYR A 60 -3.45 -8.49 6.07
N LYS A 61 -4.49 -7.88 6.62
CA LYS A 61 -4.68 -7.71 8.07
C LYS A 61 -4.57 -9.04 8.82
N LYS A 62 -5.30 -10.07 8.37
CA LYS A 62 -5.26 -11.40 9.01
C LYS A 62 -3.83 -11.98 9.06
N LEU A 63 -3.06 -11.81 8.00
CA LEU A 63 -1.68 -12.30 7.93
C LEU A 63 -0.78 -11.63 8.99
N TYR A 64 -0.96 -10.33 9.21
CA TYR A 64 -0.28 -9.59 10.27
C TYR A 64 -0.75 -9.97 11.67
N GLU A 65 -2.06 -10.12 11.88
CA GLU A 65 -2.65 -10.59 13.14
C GLU A 65 -2.13 -11.98 13.52
N ASP A 66 -2.11 -12.92 12.57
CA ASP A 66 -1.64 -14.29 12.79
C ASP A 66 -0.14 -14.31 13.15
N GLN A 67 0.68 -13.47 12.50
CA GLN A 67 2.12 -13.36 12.81
C GLN A 67 2.38 -12.68 14.15
N LEU A 68 1.61 -11.66 14.52
CA LEU A 68 1.67 -11.04 15.83
C LEU A 68 1.29 -12.05 16.91
N GLN A 69 0.14 -12.72 16.78
CA GLN A 69 -0.34 -13.70 17.74
C GLN A 69 0.67 -14.83 17.93
N LYS A 70 1.25 -15.36 16.85
CA LYS A 70 2.31 -16.38 16.91
C LYS A 70 3.53 -15.90 17.70
N SER A 71 3.92 -14.64 17.55
CA SER A 71 5.06 -14.06 18.27
C SER A 71 4.72 -13.86 19.76
N LEU A 72 3.50 -13.48 20.09
CA LEU A 72 3.03 -13.34 21.47
C LEU A 72 2.91 -14.68 22.20
N ASP A 73 2.31 -15.68 21.54
CA ASP A 73 2.15 -17.04 22.06
C ASP A 73 3.51 -17.67 22.39
N ALA A 74 4.52 -17.44 21.56
CA ALA A 74 5.88 -17.94 21.78
C ALA A 74 6.55 -17.37 23.04
N ASN A 75 6.08 -16.22 23.54
CA ASN A 75 6.61 -15.53 24.71
C ASN A 75 5.67 -15.55 25.92
N GLY A 76 4.51 -16.21 25.80
CA GLY A 76 3.51 -16.29 26.87
C GLY A 76 2.92 -14.93 27.25
N ALA A 77 2.90 -13.99 26.30
CA ALA A 77 2.30 -12.66 26.48
C ALA A 77 0.97 -12.57 25.75
N ASP A 78 0.09 -11.68 26.19
CA ASP A 78 -1.13 -11.34 25.46
C ASP A 78 -1.04 -9.98 24.75
N VAL A 79 -2.05 -9.66 23.92
CA VAL A 79 -2.11 -8.40 23.17
C VAL A 79 -2.18 -7.19 24.11
N THR A 80 -2.84 -7.30 25.26
CA THR A 80 -2.97 -6.20 26.23
C THR A 80 -1.62 -5.87 26.86
N GLU A 81 -0.88 -6.89 27.26
CA GLU A 81 0.49 -6.76 27.76
C GLU A 81 1.41 -6.16 26.69
N PHE A 82 1.32 -6.66 25.46
CA PHE A 82 2.09 -6.14 24.33
C PHE A 82 1.83 -4.66 24.07
N MET A 83 0.58 -4.22 24.06
CA MET A 83 0.24 -2.80 23.89
C MET A 83 0.80 -1.93 25.02
N SER A 84 0.81 -2.45 26.25
CA SER A 84 1.44 -1.77 27.39
C SER A 84 2.96 -1.64 27.21
N TYR A 85 3.61 -2.65 26.62
CA TYR A 85 5.04 -2.59 26.30
C TYR A 85 5.35 -1.65 25.14
N LEU A 86 4.49 -1.60 24.11
CA LEU A 86 4.65 -0.66 23.00
C LEU A 86 4.59 0.80 23.48
N GLU A 87 3.66 1.14 24.38
CA GLU A 87 3.58 2.49 24.95
C GLU A 87 4.86 2.88 25.71
N GLN A 88 5.41 1.95 26.49
CA GLN A 88 6.69 2.17 27.18
C GLN A 88 7.85 2.31 26.19
N CYS A 89 7.89 1.47 25.14
CA CYS A 89 8.93 1.50 24.13
C CYS A 89 8.87 2.77 23.28
N GLN A 90 7.69 3.31 22.97
CA GLN A 90 7.55 4.55 22.20
C GLN A 90 8.30 5.73 22.84
N ASN A 91 8.32 5.81 24.17
CA ASN A 91 9.02 6.87 24.89
C ASN A 91 10.55 6.75 24.83
N ALA A 92 11.08 5.52 24.77
CA ALA A 92 12.52 5.24 24.78
C ALA A 92 13.11 5.03 23.37
N TYR A 93 12.31 4.50 22.45
CA TYR A 93 12.69 4.00 21.13
C TYR A 93 11.88 4.61 19.99
N GLY A 94 11.13 5.68 20.23
CA GLY A 94 10.36 6.36 19.17
C GLY A 94 11.20 6.89 18.02
N SER A 95 12.53 7.01 18.17
CA SER A 95 13.46 7.37 17.09
C SER A 95 14.19 6.17 16.47
N ASP A 96 13.99 4.95 16.99
CA ASP A 96 14.62 3.74 16.47
C ASP A 96 13.98 3.33 15.13
N PRO A 97 14.77 3.17 14.05
CA PRO A 97 14.21 2.85 12.73
C PRO A 97 13.46 1.51 12.68
N ASN A 98 13.91 0.49 13.41
CA ASN A 98 13.26 -0.82 13.40
C ASN A 98 11.91 -0.77 14.11
N PHE A 99 11.87 -0.06 15.24
CA PHE A 99 10.62 0.17 15.97
C PHE A 99 9.64 1.01 15.16
N GLN A 100 10.10 2.08 14.49
CA GLN A 100 9.26 2.86 13.59
C GLN A 100 8.73 2.03 12.44
N ASN A 101 9.56 1.17 11.84
CA ASN A 101 9.12 0.27 10.77
C ASN A 101 8.04 -0.71 11.23
N LEU A 102 8.16 -1.27 12.44
CA LEU A 102 7.10 -2.11 13.03
C LEU A 102 5.80 -1.32 13.20
N MET A 103 5.87 -0.11 13.76
CA MET A 103 4.68 0.72 13.96
C MET A 103 4.02 1.09 12.64
N THR A 104 4.80 1.48 11.63
CA THR A 104 4.30 1.72 10.28
C THR A 104 3.67 0.47 9.69
N THR A 105 4.30 -0.69 9.85
CA THR A 105 3.81 -1.96 9.32
C THR A 105 2.47 -2.37 9.95
N LEU A 106 2.35 -2.26 11.28
CA LEU A 106 1.10 -2.52 12.00
C LEU A 106 0.00 -1.50 11.64
N THR A 107 0.39 -0.23 11.45
CA THR A 107 -0.55 0.81 11.00
C THR A 107 -1.06 0.49 9.59
N ASN A 108 -0.17 0.09 8.68
CA ASN A 108 -0.52 -0.28 7.31
C ASN A 108 -1.43 -1.52 7.25
N SER A 109 -1.33 -2.46 8.21
CA SER A 109 -2.22 -3.61 8.26
C SER A 109 -3.63 -3.28 8.77
N GLU A 110 -3.74 -2.30 9.68
CA GLU A 110 -5.01 -1.92 10.29
C GLU A 110 -5.77 -0.85 9.50
N ASP A 111 -5.08 0.19 9.04
CA ASP A 111 -5.67 1.30 8.32
C ASP A 111 -5.81 0.98 6.83
N TYR A 112 -7.05 1.04 6.35
CA TYR A 112 -7.36 0.70 4.97
C TYR A 112 -6.69 1.65 3.96
N ASN A 113 -6.63 2.96 4.25
CA ASN A 113 -5.98 3.91 3.35
C ASN A 113 -4.48 3.68 3.25
N SER A 114 -3.85 3.35 4.36
CA SER A 114 -2.43 3.01 4.44
C SER A 114 -2.13 1.71 3.69
N PHE A 115 -3.00 0.70 3.80
CA PHE A 115 -2.96 -0.49 2.96
C PHE A 115 -3.06 -0.16 1.46
N LEU A 116 -3.97 0.73 1.06
CA LEU A 116 -4.05 1.16 -0.35
C LEU A 116 -2.74 1.80 -0.83
N GLN A 117 -2.08 2.61 0.00
CA GLN A 117 -0.78 3.18 -0.36
C GLN A 117 0.28 2.11 -0.59
N VAL A 118 0.29 1.03 0.21
CA VAL A 118 1.18 -0.13 -0.02
C VAL A 118 0.88 -0.77 -1.36
N MET A 119 -0.39 -1.04 -1.67
CA MET A 119 -0.76 -1.66 -2.95
C MET A 119 -0.48 -0.76 -4.15
N PHE A 120 -0.77 0.54 -4.05
CA PHE A 120 -0.47 1.50 -5.12
C PHE A 120 1.02 1.68 -5.34
N GLN A 121 1.81 1.67 -4.27
CA GLN A 121 3.25 1.68 -4.35
C GLN A 121 3.77 0.43 -5.09
N ALA A 122 3.27 -0.75 -4.73
CA ALA A 122 3.62 -1.98 -5.41
C ALA A 122 3.24 -1.97 -6.90
N VAL A 123 2.09 -1.40 -7.26
CA VAL A 123 1.71 -1.19 -8.67
C VAL A 123 2.72 -0.29 -9.38
N ARG A 124 3.19 0.78 -8.73
CA ARG A 124 4.20 1.67 -9.33
C ARG A 124 5.54 0.98 -9.52
N GLU A 125 5.99 0.20 -8.54
CA GLU A 125 7.30 -0.48 -8.56
C GLU A 125 7.37 -1.61 -9.59
N ASN A 126 6.27 -2.31 -9.81
CA ASN A 126 6.19 -3.43 -10.75
C ASN A 126 5.58 -3.04 -12.10
N TRP A 127 5.39 -1.75 -12.35
CA TRP A 127 4.88 -1.28 -13.63
C TRP A 127 5.95 -1.41 -14.71
N GLU A 128 5.65 -2.15 -15.76
CA GLU A 128 6.49 -2.25 -16.95
C GLU A 128 5.93 -1.33 -18.03
N PRO A 129 6.62 -0.22 -18.36
CA PRO A 129 6.15 0.68 -19.42
C PRO A 129 6.25 -0.02 -20.79
N ASP A 130 5.33 0.33 -21.70
CA ASP A 130 5.45 -0.07 -23.09
C ASP A 130 6.79 0.44 -23.66
N PRO A 131 7.66 -0.40 -24.25
CA PRO A 131 8.91 0.04 -24.85
C PRO A 131 8.74 1.07 -25.97
N ALA A 132 7.55 1.18 -26.56
CA ALA A 132 7.20 2.20 -27.55
C ALA A 132 6.64 3.50 -26.93
N ALA A 133 6.48 3.57 -25.62
CA ALA A 133 5.97 4.75 -24.93
C ALA A 133 6.92 5.94 -25.08
N PRO A 134 6.38 7.17 -25.19
CA PRO A 134 7.20 8.36 -25.27
C PRO A 134 8.00 8.58 -23.98
N ALA A 135 9.17 9.19 -24.09
CA ALA A 135 9.98 9.54 -22.94
C ALA A 135 9.23 10.52 -22.02
N VAL A 136 9.25 10.23 -20.72
CA VAL A 136 8.68 11.09 -19.67
C VAL A 136 9.76 11.82 -18.90
N SER A 137 9.33 12.90 -18.25
CA SER A 137 10.16 13.67 -17.31
C SER A 137 10.74 12.78 -16.23
N ALA A 138 11.94 13.12 -15.76
CA ALA A 138 12.58 12.43 -14.64
C ALA A 138 11.64 12.40 -13.41
N GLY A 139 11.50 11.22 -12.80
CA GLY A 139 10.64 11.00 -11.64
C GLY A 139 9.17 10.66 -11.96
N TYR A 140 8.82 10.46 -13.23
CA TYR A 140 7.48 10.03 -13.66
C TYR A 140 7.55 8.80 -14.56
N GLN A 141 6.44 8.05 -14.63
CA GLN A 141 6.21 6.93 -15.53
C GLN A 141 4.81 7.02 -16.19
N LEU A 142 4.68 6.48 -17.40
CA LEU A 142 3.39 6.42 -18.12
C LEU A 142 2.71 5.10 -17.84
N HIS A 143 1.48 5.19 -17.34
CA HIS A 143 0.60 4.05 -17.15
C HIS A 143 -0.49 4.08 -18.21
N ASP A 144 -0.63 2.98 -18.93
CA ASP A 144 -1.75 2.78 -19.85
C ASP A 144 -2.92 2.18 -19.07
N VAL A 145 -4.01 2.94 -18.95
CA VAL A 145 -5.15 2.61 -18.10
C VAL A 145 -6.43 2.59 -18.93
N ASP A 146 -7.23 1.55 -18.73
CA ASP A 146 -8.56 1.45 -19.32
C ASP A 146 -9.60 2.15 -18.45
N VAL A 147 -10.39 3.02 -19.06
CA VAL A 147 -11.39 3.84 -18.39
C VAL A 147 -12.72 3.73 -19.15
N VAL A 148 -13.82 3.49 -18.46
CA VAL A 148 -15.14 3.50 -19.09
C VAL A 148 -15.69 4.92 -19.10
N VAL A 149 -16.17 5.40 -20.25
CA VAL A 149 -16.79 6.73 -20.35
C VAL A 149 -18.10 6.71 -19.53
N PRO A 150 -18.25 7.56 -18.50
CA PRO A 150 -19.46 7.60 -17.69
C PRO A 150 -20.68 8.05 -18.49
N ASP A 151 -21.87 7.74 -17.95
CA ASP A 151 -23.10 8.35 -18.42
C ASP A 151 -23.02 9.87 -18.35
N GLN A 152 -23.62 10.54 -19.34
CA GLN A 152 -23.65 12.02 -19.46
C GLN A 152 -22.30 12.67 -19.81
N VAL A 153 -21.23 11.91 -20.00
CA VAL A 153 -19.97 12.41 -20.56
C VAL A 153 -19.90 12.13 -22.05
N PHE A 154 -19.69 13.17 -22.86
CA PHE A 154 -19.66 13.10 -24.31
C PHE A 154 -18.30 13.55 -24.86
N PRO A 155 -18.00 13.29 -26.15
CA PRO A 155 -16.79 13.80 -26.79
C PRO A 155 -16.56 15.30 -26.54
N GLY A 156 -15.31 15.66 -26.25
CA GLY A 156 -14.90 17.01 -25.91
C GLY A 156 -15.15 17.41 -24.45
N MET A 157 -15.80 16.57 -23.65
CA MET A 157 -15.93 16.79 -22.19
C MET A 157 -14.75 16.17 -21.44
N ALA A 158 -14.45 16.75 -20.28
CA ALA A 158 -13.49 16.18 -19.33
C ALA A 158 -14.22 15.30 -18.31
N MET A 159 -13.61 14.17 -17.96
CA MET A 159 -13.98 13.34 -16.82
C MET A 159 -12.84 13.30 -15.80
N GLN A 160 -13.19 13.19 -14.52
CA GLN A 160 -12.23 12.94 -13.45
C GLN A 160 -12.17 11.46 -13.17
N ILE A 161 -10.97 10.94 -12.99
CA ILE A 161 -10.74 9.54 -12.60
C ILE A 161 -9.75 9.52 -11.45
N GLU A 162 -9.92 8.57 -10.54
CA GLU A 162 -8.95 8.27 -9.51
C GLU A 162 -8.13 7.05 -9.93
N TYR A 163 -6.80 7.20 -9.95
CA TYR A 163 -5.87 6.13 -10.27
C TYR A 163 -4.68 6.19 -9.31
N LEU A 164 -4.40 5.07 -8.63
CA LEU A 164 -3.32 4.98 -7.64
C LEU A 164 -3.38 6.09 -6.57
N GLY A 165 -4.59 6.45 -6.12
CA GLY A 165 -4.84 7.47 -5.12
C GLY A 165 -4.68 8.91 -5.61
N MET A 166 -4.58 9.12 -6.93
CA MET A 166 -4.45 10.44 -7.55
C MET A 166 -5.62 10.73 -8.47
N ILE A 167 -6.08 11.98 -8.48
CA ILE A 167 -7.14 12.43 -9.39
C ILE A 167 -6.50 12.91 -10.69
N HIS A 168 -6.91 12.31 -11.81
CA HIS A 168 -6.54 12.69 -13.16
C HIS A 168 -7.75 13.26 -13.91
N GLN A 169 -7.49 14.24 -14.76
CA GLN A 169 -8.48 14.79 -15.68
C GLN A 169 -8.23 14.24 -17.08
N VAL A 170 -9.22 13.54 -17.63
CA VAL A 170 -9.14 12.88 -18.94
C VAL A 170 -10.16 13.50 -19.87
N MET A 171 -9.73 13.92 -21.07
CA MET A 171 -10.61 14.40 -22.12
C MET A 171 -11.17 13.21 -22.91
N VAL A 172 -12.48 13.18 -23.13
CA VAL A 172 -13.12 12.17 -23.98
C VAL A 172 -12.93 12.55 -25.45
N PRO A 173 -12.24 11.75 -26.27
CA PRO A 173 -12.01 12.06 -27.67
C PRO A 173 -13.28 11.86 -28.52
N GLU A 174 -13.24 12.38 -29.76
CA GLU A 174 -14.30 12.16 -30.74
C GLU A 174 -14.53 10.67 -31.02
N GLY A 175 -15.80 10.28 -31.17
CA GLY A 175 -16.21 8.90 -31.46
C GLY A 175 -16.42 8.00 -30.23
N PHE A 176 -16.07 8.45 -29.02
CA PHE A 176 -16.32 7.71 -27.78
C PHE A 176 -17.63 8.16 -27.11
N THR A 177 -18.51 7.23 -26.80
CA THR A 177 -19.80 7.49 -26.14
C THR A 177 -19.85 6.82 -24.76
N PRO A 178 -20.80 7.20 -23.88
CA PRO A 178 -21.03 6.52 -22.61
C PRO A 178 -21.04 5.00 -22.73
N GLY A 179 -20.37 4.33 -21.79
CA GLY A 179 -20.20 2.88 -21.76
C GLY A 179 -19.05 2.31 -22.62
N MET A 180 -18.42 3.12 -23.48
CA MET A 180 -17.22 2.69 -24.22
C MET A 180 -15.97 2.72 -23.33
N THR A 181 -15.04 1.79 -23.55
CA THR A 181 -13.73 1.77 -22.89
C THR A 181 -12.71 2.58 -23.69
N LEU A 182 -12.08 3.53 -23.02
CA LEU A 182 -11.02 4.40 -23.51
C LEU A 182 -9.70 4.01 -22.83
N ARG A 183 -8.67 3.68 -23.63
CA ARG A 183 -7.30 3.48 -23.16
C ARG A 183 -6.62 4.84 -23.07
N VAL A 184 -6.12 5.24 -21.90
CA VAL A 184 -5.45 6.52 -21.67
C VAL A 184 -4.08 6.35 -21.05
N GLN A 185 -3.19 7.29 -21.36
CA GLN A 185 -1.85 7.37 -20.78
C GLN A 185 -1.85 8.37 -19.63
N LEU A 186 -1.65 7.89 -18.41
CA LEU A 186 -1.57 8.69 -17.20
C LEU A 186 -0.13 8.83 -16.75
N GLN A 187 0.29 10.05 -16.45
CA GLN A 187 1.58 10.30 -15.80
C GLN A 187 1.43 10.11 -14.30
N VAL A 188 2.17 9.15 -13.75
CA VAL A 188 2.24 8.91 -12.31
C VAL A 188 3.67 9.09 -11.82
N PRO A 189 3.89 9.52 -10.57
CA PRO A 189 5.24 9.53 -10.00
C PRO A 189 5.85 8.13 -10.10
N ALA A 190 7.11 8.06 -10.52
CA ALA A 190 7.86 6.82 -10.44
C ALA A 190 8.01 6.43 -8.96
N ALA A 191 8.08 5.14 -8.67
CA ALA A 191 8.47 4.69 -7.35
C ALA A 191 9.81 5.33 -6.96
N ALA A 192 9.92 5.85 -5.73
CA ALA A 192 11.19 6.33 -5.23
C ALA A 192 12.18 5.15 -5.19
N ALA A 193 13.26 5.26 -5.96
CA ALA A 193 14.34 4.27 -5.98
C ALA A 193 15.17 4.29 -4.69
#